data_AF-A0A2V1CWP5-F1
#
_entry.id   AF-A0A2V1CWP5-F1
#
_cell.length_a   1.000
_cell.length_b   1.000
_cell.length_c   1.000
_cell.angle_alpha   90.00
_cell.angle_beta   90.00
_cell.angle_gamma   90.00
#
_symmetry.space_group_name_H-M   'P 1'
#
loop_
_entity.id
_entity.type
_entity.pdbx_description
1 polymer ?
#
loop_
_entity_poly.entity_id
_entity_poly.type
_entity_poly.pdbx_seq_one_letter_code
_entity_poly.pdbx_strand_id
1 'polypeptide(L)'
;VIIDEAYPGHRISADTILHFGPPAGILLAADSTKDFNFVGMPPGTILLTPLSSKVECARRRPWQEHDVTRRGLSCTAAFACTDYKVQGRTLERVALELHYFSLSHA
;
A
#
# COMPACT_ATOMS: atom_id res chain seq x y z
N VAL A 1 -5.95 8.17 8.73
CA VAL A 1 -6.41 7.92 7.33
C VAL A 1 -7.29 9.09 6.94
N ILE A 2 -7.14 9.61 5.71
CA ILE A 2 -8.00 10.67 5.16
C ILE A 2 -9.04 10.00 4.28
N ILE A 3 -10.30 10.21 4.61
CA ILE A 3 -11.44 9.62 3.90
C ILE A 3 -11.66 10.38 2.59
N ASP A 4 -11.99 9.64 1.53
CA ASP A 4 -12.48 10.23 0.29
C ASP A 4 -14.01 10.37 0.38
N GLU A 5 -14.50 11.61 0.32
CA GLU A 5 -15.93 11.93 0.45
C GLU A 5 -16.77 11.36 -0.70
N ALA A 6 -16.16 11.02 -1.84
CA ALA A 6 -16.83 10.32 -2.93
C ALA A 6 -17.26 8.89 -2.55
N TYR A 7 -16.69 8.32 -1.48
CA TYR A 7 -16.95 6.96 -1.02
C TYR A 7 -17.43 6.96 0.44
N PRO A 8 -18.75 7.11 0.67
CA PRO A 8 -19.30 7.21 2.03
C PRO A 8 -19.02 5.94 2.84
N GLY A 9 -18.91 6.12 4.16
CA GLY A 9 -18.67 5.03 5.11
C GLY A 9 -19.95 4.30 5.51
N HIS A 10 -19.86 3.00 5.67
CA HIS A 10 -20.93 2.12 6.13
C HIS A 10 -20.56 1.56 7.50
N ARG A 11 -21.33 1.89 8.54
CA ARG A 11 -21.11 1.38 9.89
C ARG A 11 -21.49 -0.10 9.96
N ILE A 12 -20.57 -0.95 10.38
CA ILE A 12 -20.79 -2.40 10.53
C ILE A 12 -20.75 -2.87 11.99
N SER A 13 -20.21 -2.08 12.91
CA SER A 13 -20.25 -2.32 14.36
C SER A 13 -20.22 -1.00 15.16
N ALA A 14 -20.16 -1.09 16.49
CA ALA A 14 -20.05 0.09 17.35
C ALA A 14 -18.84 0.97 17.01
N ASP A 15 -17.74 0.36 16.60
CA ASP A 15 -16.40 0.95 16.45
C ASP A 15 -15.80 0.80 15.03
N THR A 16 -16.51 0.14 14.10
CA THR A 16 -15.99 -0.15 12.77
C THR A 16 -16.87 0.47 11.67
N ILE A 17 -16.22 1.24 10.80
CA ILE A 17 -16.81 1.83 9.60
C ILE A 17 -16.04 1.30 8.38
N LEU A 18 -16.77 0.77 7.40
CA LEU A 18 -16.24 0.24 6.15
C LEU A 18 -16.43 1.25 5.03
N HIS A 19 -15.37 1.56 4.28
CA HIS A 19 -15.42 2.43 3.10
C HIS A 19 -15.15 1.61 1.83
N PHE A 20 -16.03 1.70 0.83
CA PHE A 20 -15.91 0.98 -0.46
C PHE A 20 -15.16 1.80 -1.52
N GLY A 21 -14.01 2.35 -1.15
CA GLY A 21 -13.16 3.13 -2.03
C GLY A 21 -11.76 3.31 -1.44
N PRO A 22 -10.78 3.71 -2.26
CA PRO A 22 -9.47 4.05 -1.73
C PRO A 22 -9.59 5.26 -0.80
N PRO A 23 -8.77 5.37 0.25
CA PRO A 23 -8.68 6.61 1.01
C PRO A 23 -8.13 7.74 0.12
N ALA A 24 -8.51 8.98 0.42
CA ALA A 24 -7.95 10.17 -0.22
C ALA A 24 -6.45 10.33 0.12
N GLY A 25 -6.03 9.80 1.27
CA GLY A 25 -4.62 9.75 1.67
C GLY A 25 -4.40 9.07 3.02
N ILE A 26 -3.14 8.89 3.38
CA ILE A 26 -2.71 8.42 4.70
C ILE A 26 -1.70 9.41 5.25
N LEU A 27 -1.97 9.90 6.46
CA LEU A 27 -0.97 10.58 7.26
C LEU A 27 -0.11 9.52 7.95
N LEU A 28 1.17 9.47 7.59
CA LEU A 28 2.12 8.48 8.09
C LEU A 28 3.09 9.15 9.05
N ALA A 29 3.25 8.57 10.24
CA ALA A 29 4.32 8.88 11.18
C ALA A 29 5.30 7.69 11.23
N ALA A 30 6.59 7.97 11.16
CA ALA A 30 7.66 6.98 11.28
C ALA A 30 8.93 7.64 11.85
N ASP A 31 9.86 6.84 12.36
CA ASP A 31 11.15 7.35 12.83
C ASP A 31 11.92 8.08 11.73
N SER A 32 11.78 7.65 10.47
CA SER A 32 12.40 8.30 9.32
C SER A 32 11.77 9.65 8.95
N THR A 33 10.58 9.96 9.48
CA THR A 33 9.86 11.20 9.21
C THR A 33 9.86 12.16 10.40
N LYS A 34 10.47 11.78 11.53
CA LYS A 34 10.41 12.51 12.81
C LYS A 34 10.89 13.97 12.73
N ASP A 35 11.84 14.25 11.84
CA ASP A 35 12.46 15.57 11.68
C ASP A 35 11.69 16.46 10.67
N PHE A 36 10.61 15.95 10.08
CA PHE A 36 9.76 16.72 9.18
C PHE A 36 8.73 17.55 9.93
N ASN A 37 8.59 18.82 9.54
CA ASN A 37 7.63 19.74 10.12
C ASN A 37 6.98 20.59 9.02
N PHE A 38 5.82 20.13 8.54
CA PHE A 38 5.04 20.83 7.52
C PHE A 38 3.94 21.67 8.17
N VAL A 39 3.75 22.90 7.68
CA VAL A 39 2.71 23.80 8.18
C VAL A 39 1.33 23.18 7.98
N GLY A 40 0.52 23.16 9.04
CA GLY A 40 -0.83 22.58 9.01
C GLY A 40 -0.88 21.06 9.17
N MET A 41 0.26 20.40 9.43
CA MET A 41 0.33 18.97 9.70
C MET A 41 0.95 18.71 11.07
N PRO A 42 0.61 17.59 11.74
CA PRO A 42 1.33 17.17 12.94
C PRO A 42 2.83 16.99 12.67
N PRO A 43 3.72 17.44 13.56
CA PRO A 43 5.16 17.22 13.43
C PRO A 43 5.50 15.73 13.31
N GLY A 44 6.54 15.42 12.54
CA GLY A 44 6.98 14.04 12.34
C GLY A 44 6.14 13.23 11.34
N THR A 45 5.22 13.88 10.62
CA THR A 45 4.29 13.19 9.70
C THR A 45 4.46 13.60 8.24
N ILE A 46 4.15 12.67 7.34
CA ILE A 46 4.03 12.90 5.90
C ILE A 46 2.66 12.48 5.39
N LEU A 47 2.16 13.17 4.37
CA LEU A 47 0.92 12.81 3.70
C LEU A 47 1.25 11.96 2.46
N LEU A 48 0.76 10.73 2.44
CA LEU A 48 0.79 9.87 1.27
C LEU A 48 -0.56 9.94 0.55
N THR A 49 -0.57 10.49 -0.65
CA THR A 49 -1.75 10.52 -1.53
C THR A 49 -1.66 9.44 -2.60
N PRO A 50 -2.79 8.97 -3.15
CA PRO A 50 -2.77 8.06 -4.29
C PRO A 50 -1.98 8.63 -5.47
N LEU A 51 -1.04 7.85 -5.99
CA LEU A 51 -0.27 8.15 -7.20
C LEU A 51 -0.82 7.35 -8.38
N SER A 52 -0.69 7.91 -9.57
CA SER A 52 -1.04 7.24 -10.83
C SER A 52 0.22 6.82 -11.55
N SER A 53 0.31 5.55 -11.90
CA SER A 53 1.36 4.99 -12.74
C SER A 53 0.74 4.46 -14.03
N LYS A 54 1.34 4.80 -15.18
CA LYS A 54 0.92 4.31 -16.49
C LYS A 54 1.92 3.29 -16.99
N VAL A 55 1.43 2.15 -17.44
CA VAL A 55 2.19 1.14 -18.16
C VAL A 55 1.76 1.21 -19.62
N GLU A 56 2.67 1.67 -20.46
CA GLU A 56 2.41 1.81 -21.88
C GLU A 56 2.46 0.46 -22.59
N CYS A 57 1.65 0.31 -23.63
CA CYS A 57 1.72 -0.83 -24.54
C CYS A 57 3.05 -0.82 -25.29
N ALA A 58 4.01 -1.64 -24.86
CA ALA A 58 5.28 -1.81 -25.55
C ALA A 58 5.11 -2.24 -27.02
N ARG A 59 4.06 -3.02 -27.31
CA ARG A 59 3.62 -3.38 -28.66
C ARG A 59 2.11 -3.66 -28.61
N ARG A 60 1.34 -3.15 -29.56
CA ARG A 60 -0.10 -3.46 -29.66
C ARG A 60 -0.26 -4.94 -29.96
N ARG A 61 -0.73 -5.70 -28.98
CA ARG A 61 -1.03 -7.13 -29.09
C ARG A 61 -2.55 -7.31 -29.00
N PRO A 62 -3.13 -8.38 -29.57
CA PRO A 62 -4.58 -8.61 -29.50
C PRO A 62 -5.14 -8.64 -28.06
N TRP A 63 -4.32 -8.96 -27.07
CA TRP A 63 -4.69 -8.99 -25.64
C TRP A 63 -4.29 -7.74 -24.85
N GLN A 64 -3.60 -6.79 -25.48
CA GLN A 64 -3.19 -5.54 -24.87
C GLN A 64 -3.14 -4.43 -25.93
N GLU A 65 -4.32 -3.85 -26.17
CA GLU A 65 -4.50 -2.75 -27.12
C GLU A 65 -4.35 -1.38 -26.45
N HIS A 66 -4.56 -1.31 -25.14
CA HIS A 66 -4.59 -0.07 -24.37
C HIS A 66 -3.55 -0.04 -23.27
N ASP A 67 -3.01 1.16 -23.04
CA ASP A 67 -2.18 1.44 -21.89
C ASP A 67 -2.95 1.18 -20.60
N VAL A 68 -2.26 0.67 -19.59
CA VAL A 68 -2.87 0.37 -18.29
C VAL A 68 -2.48 1.46 -17.32
N THR A 69 -3.47 2.10 -16.71
CA THR A 69 -3.23 3.04 -15.61
C THR A 69 -3.64 2.39 -14.30
N ARG A 70 -2.75 2.48 -13.30
CA ARG A 70 -3.04 2.10 -11.93
C ARG A 70 -2.96 3.35 -11.06
N ARG A 71 -4.04 3.65 -10.34
CA ARG A 71 -4.06 4.67 -9.28
C ARG A 71 -4.12 3.96 -7.92
N GLY A 72 -3.28 4.36 -6.99
CA GLY A 72 -3.32 3.82 -5.63
C GLY A 72 -2.26 4.45 -4.73
N LEU A 73 -2.38 4.23 -3.43
CA LEU A 73 -1.38 4.67 -2.48
C LEU A 73 -0.01 4.03 -2.80
N SER A 74 1.05 4.81 -2.66
CA SER A 74 2.44 4.37 -2.82
C SER A 74 2.98 3.68 -1.56
N CYS A 75 2.11 2.99 -0.82
CA CYS A 75 2.46 2.23 0.36
C CYS A 75 1.59 0.97 0.45
N THR A 76 2.11 -0.04 1.13
CA THR A 76 1.38 -1.27 1.47
C THR A 76 1.51 -1.51 2.96
N ALA A 77 0.50 -2.13 3.57
CA ALA A 77 0.68 -2.70 4.89
C ALA A 77 1.80 -3.75 4.83
N ALA A 78 2.64 -3.80 5.86
CA ALA A 78 3.86 -4.61 5.89
C ALA A 78 3.92 -5.57 7.10
N PHE A 79 2.77 -5.90 7.70
CA PHE A 79 2.71 -6.89 8.78
C PHE A 79 2.87 -8.33 8.26
N ALA A 80 2.59 -8.55 6.97
CA ALA A 80 2.85 -9.78 6.24
C ALA A 80 3.51 -9.41 4.92
N CYS A 81 4.61 -10.09 4.60
CA CYS A 81 5.41 -9.82 3.41
C CYS A 81 5.80 -11.13 2.74
N THR A 82 5.94 -11.10 1.42
CA THR A 82 6.55 -12.21 0.70
C THR A 82 8.04 -12.28 1.02
N ASP A 83 8.61 -13.49 0.99
CA ASP A 83 10.05 -13.75 1.12
C ASP A 83 10.90 -12.80 0.25
N TYR A 84 10.50 -12.60 -1.00
CA TYR A 84 11.16 -11.67 -1.92
C TYR A 84 11.21 -10.22 -1.40
N LYS A 85 10.12 -9.73 -0.76
CA LYS A 85 10.06 -8.35 -0.25
C LYS A 85 10.91 -8.13 1.01
N VAL A 86 11.20 -9.19 1.76
CA VAL A 86 12.00 -9.13 3.00
C VAL A 86 13.41 -9.68 2.81
N GLN A 87 13.78 -10.05 1.58
CA GLN A 87 15.12 -10.54 1.28
C GLN A 87 16.19 -9.51 1.68
N GLY A 88 17.20 -9.96 2.42
CA GLY A 88 18.27 -9.10 2.94
C GLY A 88 17.85 -8.23 4.15
N ARG A 89 16.66 -8.42 4.70
CA ARG A 89 16.22 -7.77 5.95
C ARG A 89 16.44 -8.69 7.13
N THR A 90 16.81 -8.11 8.27
CA THR A 90 16.77 -8.77 9.58
C THR A 90 15.45 -8.41 10.25
N LEU A 91 14.69 -9.43 10.65
CA LEU A 91 13.41 -9.28 11.35
C LEU A 91 13.54 -9.96 12.71
N GLU A 92 13.22 -9.26 13.80
CA GLU A 92 13.42 -9.78 15.16
C GLU A 92 12.59 -11.04 15.45
N ARG A 93 11.35 -11.07 14.96
CA ARG A 93 10.42 -12.19 15.13
C ARG A 93 9.51 -12.28 13.92
N VAL A 94 9.40 -13.49 13.36
CA VAL A 94 8.56 -13.77 12.18
C VAL A 94 7.77 -15.05 12.36
N ALA A 95 6.58 -15.10 11.78
CA ALA A 95 5.88 -16.33 11.47
C ALA A 95 6.05 -16.60 9.97
N LEU A 96 6.49 -17.81 9.61
CA LEU A 96 6.77 -18.18 8.23
C LEU A 96 5.71 -19.18 7.74
N GLU A 97 5.04 -18.83 6.65
CA GLU A 97 4.09 -19.72 5.97
C GLU A 97 4.77 -20.38 4.76
N LEU A 98 4.79 -21.71 4.71
CA LEU A 98 5.54 -22.49 3.71
C LEU A 98 4.67 -23.27 2.72
N HIS A 99 3.34 -23.11 2.75
CA HIS A 99 2.41 -23.97 2.01
C HIS A 99 2.60 -23.98 0.47
N TYR A 100 3.31 -22.99 -0.09
CA TYR A 100 3.52 -22.85 -1.54
C TYR A 100 4.97 -23.13 -1.99
N PHE A 101 5.84 -23.61 -1.09
CA PHE A 101 7.21 -23.98 -1.45
C PHE A 101 7.27 -25.45 -1.88
N SER A 102 7.59 -25.70 -3.16
CA SER A 102 8.02 -27.02 -3.61
C SER A 102 9.54 -27.11 -3.50
N LEU A 103 10.02 -27.88 -2.53
CA LEU A 103 11.44 -28.24 -2.44
C LEU A 103 11.76 -29.28 -3.53
N SER A 104 12.19 -28.81 -4.71
CA SER A 104 12.87 -29.68 -5.67
C SER A 104 14.20 -30.10 -5.04
N HIS A 105 14.31 -31.39 -4.66
CA HIS A 105 15.55 -31.97 -4.17
C HIS A 105 16.58 -31.94 -5.31
N ALA A 106 17.76 -31.37 -5.03
CA ALA A 106 18.92 -31.41 -5.91
C ALA A 106 19.68 -32.73 -5.75
#